data_AF-A0A8H3RMS1-F1
#
_entry.id   AF-A0A8H3RMS1-F1
#
_cell.length_a   1.000
_cell.length_b   1.000
_cell.length_c   1.000
_cell.angle_alpha   90.00
_cell.angle_beta   90.00
_cell.angle_gamma   90.00
#
_symmetry.space_group_name_H-M   'P 1'
#
loop_
_entity.id
_entity.type
_entity.pdbx_description
1 polymer ?
#
loop_
_entity_poly.entity_id
_entity_poly.type
_entity_poly.pdbx_seq_one_letter_code
_entity_poly.pdbx_strand_id
1 'polypeptide(L)'
;MAGYLAARDSSLLSKPVYGLDYLRVSKEEWRIRIMTSLIFWFAFLRAAVDIDYRTASILCVGTGLDTPEEWPPLFGRAREAYTLRNFWGTYWHQVFRWPLTAISNYLARDLLALPRPSLLERYTNIFFVFLLSGVMHAMSDLFMGIPLSQSTSLVFFCSMPLGIMFEDAVQAAWSRLTDSDRPGRPTVDSDGCAVPCWHKLVGFIWVCSWLSLTTPVWLYPGQTSTTGKGVFIVNVLELVGTPTAIAMTVSGGLAVKYIIRGEL
;
A
#
# COMPACT_ATOMS: atom_id res chain seq x y z
N MET A 1 -18.95 -34.28 29.71
CA MET A 1 -18.46 -34.20 28.32
C MET A 1 -19.20 -33.07 27.60
N ALA A 2 -18.95 -31.83 28.02
CA ALA A 2 -19.51 -30.62 27.42
C ALA A 2 -18.59 -29.46 27.85
N GLY A 3 -17.73 -28.99 26.95
CA GLY A 3 -16.74 -27.96 27.29
C GLY A 3 -15.66 -27.70 26.24
N TYR A 4 -15.86 -28.12 24.99
CA TYR A 4 -14.88 -27.94 23.90
C TYR A 4 -15.44 -27.18 22.68
N LEU A 5 -16.50 -26.40 22.88
CA LEU A 5 -17.02 -25.46 21.87
C LEU A 5 -16.96 -24.03 22.42
N ALA A 6 -15.81 -23.66 22.98
CA ALA A 6 -15.48 -22.26 23.14
C ALA A 6 -15.25 -21.68 21.73
N ALA A 7 -16.13 -20.74 21.37
CA ALA A 7 -16.09 -19.88 20.19
C ALA A 7 -14.69 -19.76 19.57
N ARG A 8 -14.51 -20.39 18.42
CA ARG A 8 -13.40 -20.08 17.52
C ARG A 8 -13.65 -18.65 17.05
N ASP A 9 -12.94 -17.72 17.68
CA ASP A 9 -12.96 -16.29 17.41
C ASP A 9 -12.90 -16.08 15.89
N SER A 10 -13.93 -15.46 15.32
CA SER A 10 -14.14 -15.35 13.87
C SER A 10 -13.22 -14.33 13.19
N SER A 11 -12.10 -13.99 13.83
CA SER A 11 -11.13 -13.01 13.34
C SER A 11 -9.84 -13.73 12.92
N LEU A 12 -9.50 -13.63 11.64
CA LEU A 12 -8.24 -14.17 11.11
C LEU A 12 -7.02 -13.39 11.62
N LEU A 13 -7.19 -12.14 12.08
CA LEU A 13 -6.15 -11.33 12.67
C LEU A 13 -6.40 -11.13 14.16
N SER A 14 -5.39 -11.38 14.99
CA SER A 14 -5.47 -11.03 16.41
C SER A 14 -5.72 -9.52 16.60
N LYS A 15 -6.43 -9.16 17.68
CA LYS A 15 -6.62 -7.76 18.07
C LYS A 15 -5.27 -7.04 18.09
N PRO A 16 -5.12 -5.88 17.41
CA PRO A 16 -3.88 -5.14 17.46
C PRO A 16 -3.64 -4.75 18.91
N VAL A 17 -2.54 -5.30 19.45
CA VAL A 17 -1.96 -4.80 20.68
C VAL A 17 -1.18 -3.55 20.31
N TYR A 18 -1.27 -2.49 21.11
CA TYR A 18 -0.56 -1.24 20.85
C TYR A 18 0.82 -1.27 21.52
N GLY A 19 1.77 -0.49 20.96
CA GLY A 19 3.13 -0.43 21.46
C GLY A 19 3.99 -1.64 21.08
N LEU A 20 5.01 -1.93 21.89
CA LEU A 20 5.98 -3.01 21.60
C LEU A 20 5.34 -4.41 21.62
N ASP A 21 4.21 -4.56 22.31
CA ASP A 21 3.49 -5.82 22.36
C ASP A 21 2.85 -6.20 21.02
N TYR A 22 2.66 -5.24 20.10
CA TYR A 22 2.24 -5.53 18.72
C TYR A 22 3.16 -6.52 18.01
N LEU A 23 4.45 -6.45 18.34
CA LEU A 23 5.51 -7.28 17.75
C LEU A 23 5.60 -8.65 18.42
N ARG A 24 5.00 -8.82 19.60
CA ARG A 24 5.05 -10.05 20.41
C ARG A 24 3.91 -10.99 20.04
N VAL A 25 3.98 -11.54 18.83
CA VAL A 25 3.00 -12.53 18.33
C VAL A 25 3.65 -13.84 17.90
N SER A 26 2.84 -14.88 17.79
CA SER A 26 3.31 -16.21 17.38
C SER A 26 3.85 -16.20 15.94
N LYS A 27 4.66 -17.21 15.60
CA LYS A 27 5.14 -17.38 14.22
C LYS A 27 4.00 -17.54 13.21
N GLU A 28 2.89 -18.16 13.64
CA GLU A 28 1.73 -18.38 12.79
C GLU A 28 0.97 -17.07 12.52
N GLU A 29 0.80 -16.25 13.55
CA GLU A 29 0.21 -14.91 13.39
C GLU A 29 1.04 -14.04 12.43
N TRP A 30 2.38 -14.07 12.56
CA TRP A 30 3.25 -13.36 11.62
C TRP A 30 3.09 -13.84 10.17
N ARG A 31 2.95 -15.16 9.96
CA ARG A 31 2.67 -15.71 8.62
C ARG A 31 1.36 -15.20 8.06
N ILE A 32 0.29 -15.20 8.87
CA ILE A 32 -1.03 -14.70 8.44
C ILE A 32 -0.95 -13.21 8.09
N ARG A 33 -0.29 -12.40 8.93
CA ARG A 33 -0.11 -10.95 8.69
C ARG A 33 0.63 -10.68 7.37
N ILE A 34 1.74 -11.37 7.13
CA ILE A 34 2.52 -11.23 5.90
C ILE A 34 1.69 -11.66 4.69
N MET A 35 1.13 -12.87 4.71
CA MET A 35 0.36 -13.40 3.58
C MET A 35 -0.86 -12.55 3.25
N THR A 36 -1.62 -12.15 4.27
CA THR A 36 -2.80 -11.28 4.10
C THR A 36 -2.40 -9.95 3.49
N SER A 37 -1.32 -9.33 3.96
CA SER A 37 -0.86 -8.04 3.45
C SER A 37 -0.39 -8.14 1.99
N LEU A 38 0.38 -9.16 1.64
CA LEU A 38 0.86 -9.34 0.27
C LEU A 38 -0.27 -9.65 -0.70
N ILE A 39 -1.18 -10.56 -0.34
CA ILE A 39 -2.36 -10.87 -1.15
C ILE A 39 -3.22 -9.63 -1.30
N PHE A 40 -3.43 -8.88 -0.21
CA PHE A 40 -4.23 -7.66 -0.23
C PHE A 40 -3.66 -6.62 -1.20
N TRP A 41 -2.38 -6.25 -1.09
CA TRP A 41 -1.77 -5.18 -1.90
C TRP A 41 -1.43 -5.57 -3.33
N PHE A 42 -1.02 -6.82 -3.59
CA PHE A 42 -0.51 -7.22 -4.91
C PHE A 42 -1.51 -8.04 -5.72
N ALA A 43 -2.60 -8.51 -5.11
CA ALA A 43 -3.62 -9.29 -5.82
C ALA A 43 -5.02 -8.73 -5.58
N PHE A 44 -5.58 -8.88 -4.38
CA PHE A 44 -7.00 -8.67 -4.12
C PHE A 44 -7.45 -7.21 -4.29
N LEU A 45 -6.91 -6.29 -3.50
CA LEU A 45 -7.31 -4.87 -3.57
C LEU A 45 -6.89 -4.27 -4.91
N ARG A 46 -5.71 -4.66 -5.40
CA ARG A 46 -5.20 -4.29 -6.72
C ARG A 46 -6.18 -4.66 -7.83
N ALA A 47 -6.68 -5.89 -7.85
CA ALA A 47 -7.63 -6.36 -8.85
C ALA A 47 -9.00 -5.71 -8.68
N ALA A 48 -9.51 -5.60 -7.45
CA ALA A 48 -10.80 -4.97 -7.18
C ALA A 48 -10.85 -3.53 -7.71
N VAL A 49 -9.87 -2.71 -7.33
CA VAL A 49 -9.77 -1.31 -7.77
C VAL A 49 -9.57 -1.20 -9.29
N ASP A 50 -8.80 -2.12 -9.90
CA ASP A 50 -8.58 -2.14 -11.36
C ASP A 50 -9.84 -2.53 -12.13
N ILE A 51 -10.62 -3.49 -11.63
CA ILE A 51 -11.90 -3.91 -12.22
C ILE A 51 -12.90 -2.76 -12.15
N ASP A 52 -13.03 -2.10 -11.00
CA ASP A 52 -13.95 -0.96 -10.84
C ASP A 52 -13.58 0.16 -11.81
N TYR A 53 -12.29 0.51 -11.90
CA TYR A 53 -11.80 1.54 -12.80
C TYR A 53 -12.03 1.21 -14.28
N ARG A 54 -11.74 -0.03 -14.69
CA ARG A 54 -11.97 -0.48 -16.07
C ARG A 54 -13.46 -0.53 -16.42
N THR A 55 -14.29 -0.94 -15.47
CA THR A 55 -15.75 -0.97 -15.67
C THR A 55 -16.27 0.45 -15.89
N ALA A 56 -15.85 1.40 -15.05
CA ALA A 56 -16.19 2.81 -15.23
C ALA A 56 -15.70 3.36 -16.58
N SER A 57 -14.45 3.04 -16.96
CA SER A 57 -13.88 3.41 -18.26
C SER A 57 -14.71 2.90 -19.43
N ILE A 58 -15.09 1.62 -19.43
CA ILE A 58 -15.91 1.02 -20.49
C ILE A 58 -17.27 1.71 -20.60
N LEU A 59 -17.90 2.04 -19.46
CA LEU A 59 -19.18 2.72 -19.44
C LEU A 59 -19.08 4.15 -19.98
N CYS A 60 -18.10 4.93 -19.52
CA CYS A 60 -17.91 6.32 -19.98
C CYS A 60 -17.53 6.40 -21.46
N VAL A 61 -16.59 5.57 -21.91
CA VAL A 61 -16.18 5.52 -23.32
C VAL A 61 -17.32 4.98 -24.20
N GLY A 62 -18.00 3.91 -23.75
CA GLY A 62 -19.10 3.29 -24.48
C GLY A 62 -20.32 4.20 -24.64
N THR A 63 -20.51 5.16 -23.73
CA THR A 63 -21.57 6.18 -23.81
C THR A 63 -21.12 7.47 -24.51
N GLY A 64 -19.85 7.57 -24.89
CA GLY A 64 -19.26 8.75 -25.54
C GLY A 64 -19.05 9.95 -24.61
N LEU A 65 -19.05 9.74 -23.29
CA LEU A 65 -18.76 10.78 -22.31
C LEU A 65 -17.27 11.13 -22.29
N ASP A 66 -16.42 10.11 -22.37
CA ASP A 66 -14.95 10.23 -22.34
C ASP A 66 -14.32 9.48 -23.52
N THR A 67 -13.05 9.81 -23.78
CA THR A 67 -12.17 9.11 -24.72
C THR A 67 -11.29 8.08 -24.00
N PRO A 68 -10.84 7.00 -24.68
CA PRO A 68 -9.94 6.01 -24.07
C PRO A 68 -8.66 6.61 -23.46
N GLU A 69 -8.15 7.68 -24.06
CA GLU A 69 -6.94 8.39 -23.63
C GLU A 69 -7.10 9.09 -22.27
N GLU A 70 -8.34 9.43 -21.89
CA GLU A 70 -8.68 10.02 -20.58
C GLU A 70 -8.68 8.99 -19.45
N TRP A 71 -8.56 7.70 -19.77
CA TRP A 71 -8.52 6.59 -18.82
C TRP A 71 -7.16 5.87 -18.83
N PRO A 72 -6.05 6.55 -18.43
CA PRO A 72 -4.73 5.94 -18.41
C PRO A 72 -4.65 4.76 -17.43
N PRO A 73 -3.64 3.87 -17.57
CA PRO A 73 -3.45 2.77 -16.64
C PRO A 73 -3.40 3.24 -15.18
N LEU A 74 -4.29 2.69 -14.36
CA LEU A 74 -4.46 3.13 -12.97
C LEU A 74 -3.24 2.85 -12.09
N PHE A 75 -2.50 1.80 -12.41
CA PHE A 75 -1.38 1.29 -11.63
C PHE A 75 -0.14 1.19 -12.51
N GLY A 76 1.02 1.39 -11.90
CA GLY A 76 2.32 1.15 -12.52
C GLY A 76 2.73 -0.33 -12.48
N ARG A 77 3.97 -0.59 -12.90
CA ARG A 77 4.57 -1.94 -12.91
C ARG A 77 4.99 -2.34 -11.48
N ALA A 78 4.67 -3.55 -11.03
CA ALA A 78 5.01 -4.02 -9.69
C ALA A 78 6.52 -4.08 -9.45
N ARG A 79 7.32 -4.30 -10.51
CA ARG A 79 8.79 -4.28 -10.43
C ARG A 79 9.40 -2.93 -10.01
N GLU A 80 8.62 -1.84 -10.07
CA GLU A 80 9.06 -0.52 -9.61
C GLU A 80 8.77 -0.29 -8.12
N ALA A 81 8.00 -1.15 -7.47
CA ALA A 81 7.57 -1.05 -6.08
C ALA A 81 8.66 -1.45 -5.05
N TYR A 82 9.92 -1.12 -5.33
CA TYR A 82 11.08 -1.43 -4.46
C TYR A 82 11.43 -0.30 -3.49
N THR A 83 10.64 0.77 -3.41
CA THR A 83 10.70 1.76 -2.34
C THR A 83 9.29 2.12 -1.92
N LEU A 84 9.06 2.55 -0.68
CA LEU A 84 7.75 3.01 -0.23
C LEU A 84 7.28 4.19 -1.08
N ARG A 85 8.21 5.08 -1.45
CA ARG A 85 7.91 6.18 -2.38
C ARG A 85 7.41 5.68 -3.73
N ASN A 86 8.07 4.71 -4.34
CA ASN A 86 7.63 4.17 -5.64
C ASN A 86 6.37 3.32 -5.52
N PHE A 87 6.20 2.60 -4.40
CA PHE A 87 4.98 1.83 -4.15
C PHE A 87 3.76 2.75 -4.25
N TRP A 88 3.73 3.86 -3.51
CA TRP A 88 2.60 4.80 -3.53
C TRP A 88 2.61 5.75 -4.74
N GLY A 89 3.80 6.19 -5.14
CA GLY A 89 3.99 7.23 -6.13
C GLY A 89 4.08 6.74 -7.58
N THR A 90 4.12 5.44 -7.82
CA THR A 90 4.28 4.86 -9.17
C THR A 90 3.45 3.61 -9.35
N TYR A 91 3.54 2.65 -8.43
CA TYR A 91 2.87 1.36 -8.57
C TYR A 91 1.37 1.42 -8.22
N TRP A 92 1.02 1.93 -7.04
CA TRP A 92 -0.34 1.92 -6.49
C TRP A 92 -1.30 2.82 -7.28
N HIS A 93 -2.61 2.76 -7.03
CA HIS A 93 -3.60 3.49 -7.85
C HIS A 93 -3.29 5.00 -7.92
N GLN A 94 -3.29 5.57 -9.13
CA GLN A 94 -2.88 6.97 -9.35
C GLN A 94 -4.05 7.98 -9.34
N VAL A 95 -5.31 7.52 -9.21
CA VAL A 95 -6.52 8.37 -9.21
C VAL A 95 -6.42 9.57 -8.25
N PHE A 96 -5.92 9.36 -7.04
CA PHE A 96 -5.84 10.42 -6.03
C PHE A 96 -4.53 11.21 -6.04
N ARG A 97 -3.58 10.89 -6.93
CA ARG A 97 -2.27 11.54 -6.94
C ARG A 97 -2.39 13.04 -7.13
N TRP A 98 -3.08 13.46 -8.20
CA TRP A 98 -3.21 14.87 -8.54
C TRP A 98 -3.97 15.68 -7.47
N PRO A 99 -5.20 15.30 -7.04
CA PRO A 99 -5.94 16.09 -6.06
C PRO A 99 -5.23 16.18 -4.71
N LEU A 100 -4.68 15.07 -4.20
CA LEU A 100 -3.99 15.09 -2.90
C LEU A 100 -2.70 15.91 -2.96
N THR A 101 -1.94 15.80 -4.06
CA THR A 101 -0.71 16.58 -4.23
C THR A 101 -1.01 18.06 -4.40
N ALA A 102 -2.10 18.43 -5.09
CA ALA A 102 -2.50 19.82 -5.24
C ALA A 102 -2.85 20.47 -3.89
N ILE A 103 -3.66 19.80 -3.06
CA ILE A 103 -4.04 20.28 -1.73
C ILE A 103 -2.81 20.34 -0.82
N SER A 104 -1.99 19.29 -0.82
CA SER A 104 -0.76 19.23 -0.03
C SER A 104 0.20 20.36 -0.39
N ASN A 105 0.39 20.61 -1.69
CA ASN A 105 1.17 21.72 -2.18
C ASN A 105 0.62 23.03 -1.63
N TYR A 106 -0.66 23.32 -1.81
CA TYR A 106 -1.27 24.54 -1.27
C TYR A 106 -0.99 24.75 0.22
N LEU A 107 -1.15 23.69 1.03
CA LEU A 107 -0.88 23.73 2.47
C LEU A 107 0.61 24.01 2.77
N ALA A 108 1.53 23.25 2.18
CA ALA A 108 2.95 23.40 2.46
C ALA A 108 3.52 24.73 1.94
N ARG A 109 2.94 25.25 0.85
CA ARG A 109 3.54 26.28 0.01
C ARG A 109 2.93 27.64 0.22
N ASP A 110 1.62 27.71 0.08
CA ASP A 110 0.88 28.97 0.07
C ASP A 110 0.45 29.33 1.49
N LEU A 111 0.06 28.33 2.29
CA LEU A 111 -0.34 28.54 3.68
C LEU A 111 0.85 28.60 4.65
N LEU A 112 1.78 27.65 4.57
CA LEU A 112 2.92 27.56 5.49
C LEU A 112 4.18 28.28 5.00
N ALA A 113 4.20 28.75 3.75
CA ALA A 113 5.32 29.47 3.14
C ALA A 113 6.70 28.79 3.32
N LEU A 114 6.74 27.46 3.24
CA LEU A 114 7.99 26.72 3.50
C LEU A 114 9.07 27.02 2.45
N PRO A 115 10.35 27.17 2.84
CA PRO A 115 11.45 27.45 1.92
C PRO A 115 11.64 26.33 0.88
N ARG A 116 12.00 26.70 -0.36
CA ARG A 116 12.20 25.75 -1.46
C ARG A 116 13.55 25.91 -2.17
N PRO A 117 14.20 24.80 -2.59
CA PRO A 117 13.90 23.42 -2.19
C PRO A 117 14.36 23.15 -0.75
N SER A 118 13.55 22.46 0.07
CA SER A 118 13.97 22.03 1.41
C SER A 118 13.43 20.65 1.81
N LEU A 119 14.13 19.97 2.71
CA LEU A 119 13.65 18.70 3.29
C LEU A 119 12.35 18.89 4.08
N LEU A 120 12.20 20.03 4.75
CA LEU A 120 10.99 20.37 5.49
C LEU A 120 9.78 20.46 4.55
N GLU A 121 9.92 21.15 3.42
CA GLU A 121 8.86 21.22 2.40
C GLU A 121 8.50 19.82 1.89
N ARG A 122 9.50 19.02 1.54
CA ARG A 122 9.31 17.66 1.01
C ARG A 122 8.53 16.77 1.97
N TYR A 123 8.97 16.66 3.22
CA TYR A 123 8.32 15.76 4.18
C TYR A 123 6.98 16.30 4.68
N THR A 124 6.81 17.63 4.75
CA THR A 124 5.50 18.23 5.02
C THR A 124 4.50 17.88 3.93
N ASN A 125 4.89 17.99 2.65
CA ASN A 125 4.02 17.61 1.54
C ASN A 125 3.66 16.12 1.58
N ILE A 126 4.64 15.24 1.80
CA ILE A 126 4.40 13.80 1.90
C ILE A 126 3.43 13.52 3.06
N PHE A 127 3.65 14.13 4.23
CA PHE A 127 2.78 13.98 5.38
C PHE A 127 1.34 14.41 5.07
N PHE A 128 1.12 15.57 4.47
CA PHE A 128 -0.22 16.03 4.13
C PHE A 128 -0.92 15.15 3.11
N VAL A 129 -0.22 14.64 2.08
CA VAL A 129 -0.81 13.70 1.12
C VAL A 129 -1.35 12.45 1.83
N PHE A 130 -0.54 11.85 2.70
CA PHE A 130 -0.96 10.67 3.45
C PHE A 130 -2.00 10.97 4.53
N LEU A 131 -1.94 12.13 5.18
CA LEU A 131 -2.96 12.55 6.15
C LEU A 131 -4.32 12.69 5.47
N LEU A 132 -4.38 13.38 4.33
CA LEU A 132 -5.62 13.55 3.56
C LEU A 132 -6.16 12.20 3.07
N SER A 133 -5.28 11.31 2.59
CA SER A 133 -5.66 9.94 2.24
C SER A 133 -6.22 9.19 3.46
N GLY A 134 -5.60 9.30 4.63
CA GLY A 134 -6.09 8.68 5.86
C GLY A 134 -7.44 9.22 6.33
N VAL A 135 -7.70 10.52 6.17
CA VAL A 135 -9.02 11.12 6.45
C VAL A 135 -10.07 10.55 5.50
N MET A 136 -9.77 10.46 4.20
CA MET A 136 -10.69 9.87 3.22
C MET A 136 -11.04 8.43 3.58
N HIS A 137 -10.05 7.62 3.95
CA HIS A 137 -10.28 6.22 4.35
C HIS A 137 -11.03 6.10 5.68
N ALA A 138 -10.79 6.97 6.66
CA ALA A 138 -11.59 7.00 7.89
C ALA A 138 -13.05 7.35 7.63
N MET A 139 -13.32 8.23 6.65
CA MET A 139 -14.70 8.51 6.21
C MET A 139 -15.32 7.32 5.47
N SER A 140 -14.55 6.62 4.63
CA SER A 140 -14.99 5.36 4.01
C SER A 140 -15.35 4.31 5.06
N ASP A 141 -14.51 4.15 6.10
CA ASP A 141 -14.76 3.26 7.23
C ASP A 141 -16.11 3.59 7.90
N LEU A 142 -16.40 4.88 8.12
CA LEU A 142 -17.68 5.34 8.67
C LEU A 142 -18.87 4.96 7.78
N PHE A 143 -18.76 5.16 6.46
CA PHE A 143 -19.80 4.75 5.50
C PHE A 143 -19.98 3.22 5.45
N MET A 144 -18.92 2.45 5.75
CA MET A 144 -18.96 1.00 5.85
C MET A 144 -19.45 0.49 7.22
N GLY A 145 -19.85 1.40 8.11
CA GLY A 145 -20.39 1.07 9.44
C GLY A 145 -19.34 0.81 10.52
N ILE A 146 -18.08 1.17 10.27
CA ILE A 146 -16.99 1.13 11.27
C ILE A 146 -16.97 2.49 11.99
N PRO A 147 -17.19 2.54 13.31
CA PRO A 147 -17.12 3.80 14.05
C PRO A 147 -15.75 4.47 13.92
N LEU A 148 -15.69 5.80 13.82
CA LEU A 148 -14.42 6.55 13.72
C LEU A 148 -13.48 6.27 14.90
N SER A 149 -14.01 5.98 16.09
CA SER A 149 -13.22 5.60 17.28
C SER A 149 -12.51 4.24 17.15
N GLN A 150 -12.94 3.41 16.20
CA GLN A 150 -12.35 2.11 15.89
C GLN A 150 -11.54 2.13 14.59
N SER A 151 -11.71 3.15 13.75
CA SER A 151 -10.93 3.30 12.51
C SER A 151 -9.45 3.48 12.83
N THR A 152 -8.63 2.69 12.16
CA THR A 152 -7.16 2.75 12.23
C THR A 152 -6.57 3.32 10.94
N SER A 153 -7.40 3.85 10.04
CA SER A 153 -6.98 4.42 8.76
C SER A 153 -5.93 5.51 8.94
N LEU A 154 -6.15 6.48 9.82
CA LEU A 154 -5.16 7.54 10.08
C LEU A 154 -3.82 6.99 10.60
N VAL A 155 -3.85 5.98 11.47
CA VAL A 155 -2.63 5.34 12.00
C VAL A 155 -1.85 4.68 10.86
N PHE A 156 -2.53 3.97 9.97
CA PHE A 156 -1.91 3.33 8.82
C PHE A 156 -1.31 4.35 7.85
N PHE A 157 -2.10 5.30 7.35
CA PHE A 157 -1.62 6.22 6.32
C PHE A 157 -0.54 7.18 6.87
N CYS A 158 -0.68 7.69 8.10
CA CYS A 158 0.35 8.55 8.71
C CYS A 158 1.64 7.79 9.07
N SER A 159 1.64 6.45 9.07
CA SER A 159 2.88 5.67 9.18
C SER A 159 3.72 5.72 7.90
N MET A 160 3.11 5.89 6.72
CA MET A 160 3.84 5.85 5.44
C MET A 160 4.91 6.95 5.31
N PRO A 161 4.66 8.22 5.69
CA PRO A 161 5.70 9.24 5.76
C PRO A 161 6.89 8.82 6.64
N LEU A 162 6.64 8.18 7.79
CA LEU A 162 7.71 7.72 8.70
C LEU A 162 8.54 6.62 8.04
N GLY A 163 7.89 5.67 7.37
CA GLY A 163 8.59 4.63 6.60
C GLY A 163 9.44 5.21 5.48
N ILE A 164 8.93 6.22 4.76
CA ILE A 164 9.66 6.92 3.69
C ILE A 164 10.85 7.71 4.26
N MET A 165 10.69 8.38 5.40
CA MET A 165 11.78 9.10 6.06
C MET A 165 12.89 8.13 6.52
N PHE A 166 12.51 6.99 7.09
CA PHE A 166 13.46 5.95 7.47
C PHE A 166 14.19 5.37 6.24
N GLU A 167 13.45 5.06 5.17
CA GLU A 167 14.00 4.59 3.90
C GLU A 167 15.01 5.59 3.32
N ASP A 168 14.65 6.88 3.24
CA ASP A 168 15.54 7.94 2.76
C ASP A 168 16.79 8.08 3.65
N ALA A 169 16.65 7.95 4.97
CA ALA A 169 17.76 8.05 5.90
C ALA A 169 18.75 6.88 5.74
N VAL A 170 18.25 5.65 5.57
CA VAL A 170 19.08 4.46 5.31
C VAL A 170 19.79 4.59 3.97
N GLN A 171 19.08 5.04 2.92
CA GLN A 171 19.69 5.28 1.60
C GLN A 171 20.78 6.35 1.69
N ALA A 172 20.53 7.47 2.38
CA ALA A 172 21.51 8.54 2.56
C ALA A 172 22.74 8.08 3.36
N ALA A 173 22.55 7.27 4.41
CA ALA A 173 23.65 6.70 5.18
C ALA A 173 24.48 5.72 4.34
N TRP A 174 23.82 4.85 3.57
CA TRP A 174 24.48 3.92 2.66
C TRP A 174 25.31 4.64 1.59
N SER A 175 24.74 5.65 0.94
CA SER A 175 25.47 6.47 -0.03
C SER A 175 26.69 7.12 0.60
N ARG A 176 26.58 7.70 1.80
CA ARG A 176 27.75 8.30 2.48
C ARG A 176 28.84 7.29 2.81
N LEU A 177 28.46 6.08 3.23
CA LEU A 177 29.42 5.01 3.57
C LEU A 177 30.10 4.44 2.32
N THR A 178 29.39 4.37 1.18
CA THR A 178 29.90 3.78 -0.07
C THR A 178 30.57 4.79 -1.00
N ASP A 179 30.15 6.06 -0.98
CA ASP A 179 30.79 7.16 -1.74
C ASP A 179 32.08 7.65 -1.07
N SER A 180 32.31 7.32 0.22
CA SER A 180 33.59 7.60 0.88
C SER A 180 34.78 6.88 0.20
N ASP A 181 34.51 5.84 -0.61
CA ASP A 181 35.52 5.09 -1.38
C ASP A 181 35.66 5.55 -2.85
N ARG A 182 34.89 6.55 -3.32
CA ARG A 182 34.95 7.04 -4.70
C ARG A 182 34.76 8.55 -4.81
N PRO A 183 35.84 9.34 -4.81
CA PRO A 183 35.73 10.77 -5.07
C PRO A 183 35.32 11.00 -6.53
N GLY A 184 34.11 11.53 -6.75
CA GLY A 184 33.74 12.17 -8.03
C GLY A 184 32.58 11.61 -8.83
N ARG A 185 31.51 11.07 -8.23
CA ARG A 185 30.26 10.85 -8.98
C ARG A 185 29.30 12.04 -8.81
N PRO A 186 28.83 12.67 -9.89
CA PRO A 186 27.81 13.71 -9.81
C PRO A 186 26.51 13.12 -9.27
N THR A 187 25.88 13.87 -8.36
CA THR A 187 24.53 13.63 -7.86
C THR A 187 23.49 13.98 -8.92
N VAL A 188 23.39 13.24 -10.03
CA VAL A 188 22.19 13.19 -10.89
C VAL A 188 22.18 11.86 -11.64
N ASP A 189 21.13 11.07 -11.44
CA ASP A 189 20.75 9.97 -12.33
C ASP A 189 20.40 10.54 -13.72
N SER A 190 21.37 10.52 -14.64
CA SER A 190 21.15 10.80 -16.07
C SER A 190 21.92 9.85 -16.99
N ASP A 191 22.77 8.98 -16.44
CA ASP A 191 23.30 7.82 -17.15
C ASP A 191 22.44 6.62 -16.78
N GLY A 192 21.71 6.06 -17.76
CA GLY A 192 20.81 4.91 -17.63
C GLY A 192 21.43 3.59 -17.14
N CYS A 193 22.30 3.60 -16.14
CA CYS A 193 22.68 2.44 -15.36
C CYS A 193 21.48 1.97 -14.56
N ALA A 194 20.92 0.84 -14.97
CA ALA A 194 19.87 0.15 -14.22
C ALA A 194 20.28 -0.02 -12.75
N VAL A 195 19.43 0.44 -11.82
CA VAL A 195 19.54 0.15 -10.38
C VAL A 195 19.82 -1.35 -10.23
N PRO A 196 20.92 -1.76 -9.54
CA PRO A 196 21.30 -3.17 -9.48
C PRO A 196 20.15 -4.02 -8.96
N CYS A 197 19.94 -5.21 -9.54
CA CYS A 197 18.82 -6.08 -9.18
C CYS A 197 18.74 -6.38 -7.67
N TRP A 198 19.90 -6.47 -7.00
CA TRP A 198 19.94 -6.69 -5.56
C TRP A 198 19.41 -5.49 -4.75
N HIS A 199 19.61 -4.24 -5.19
CA HIS A 199 19.01 -3.06 -4.54
C HIS A 199 17.49 -3.12 -4.67
N LYS A 200 16.98 -3.48 -5.86
CA LYS A 200 15.54 -3.66 -6.07
C LYS A 200 14.98 -4.78 -5.18
N LEU A 201 15.71 -5.88 -5.03
CA LEU A 201 15.30 -6.98 -4.15
C LEU A 201 15.25 -6.55 -2.67
N VAL A 202 16.31 -5.91 -2.16
CA VAL A 202 16.36 -5.42 -0.78
C VAL A 202 15.24 -4.40 -0.53
N GLY A 203 15.07 -3.46 -1.45
CA GLY A 203 14.02 -2.47 -1.39
C GLY A 203 12.61 -3.07 -1.43
N PHE A 204 12.39 -4.10 -2.26
CA PHE A 204 11.11 -4.83 -2.29
C PHE A 204 10.84 -5.57 -0.98
N ILE A 205 11.85 -6.23 -0.40
CA ILE A 205 11.74 -6.85 0.93
C ILE A 205 11.37 -5.81 1.99
N TRP A 206 11.98 -4.63 1.94
CA TRP A 206 11.66 -3.52 2.84
C TRP A 206 10.20 -3.07 2.70
N VAL A 207 9.73 -2.82 1.47
CA VAL A 207 8.33 -2.43 1.20
C VAL A 207 7.36 -3.49 1.71
N CYS A 208 7.59 -4.76 1.37
CA CYS A 208 6.77 -5.88 1.83
C CYS A 208 6.76 -5.99 3.35
N SER A 209 7.89 -5.78 4.01
CA SER A 209 8.01 -5.83 5.47
C SER A 209 7.22 -4.70 6.13
N TRP A 210 7.36 -3.47 5.62
CA TRP A 210 6.64 -2.30 6.14
C TRP A 210 5.13 -2.44 5.97
N LEU A 211 4.68 -2.86 4.79
CA LEU A 211 3.26 -3.11 4.54
C LEU A 211 2.73 -4.26 5.41
N SER A 212 3.50 -5.34 5.57
CA SER A 212 3.11 -6.47 6.44
C SER A 212 3.03 -6.09 7.91
N LEU A 213 3.80 -5.09 8.34
CA LEU A 213 3.75 -4.56 9.69
C LEU A 213 2.49 -3.71 9.92
N THR A 214 2.13 -2.86 8.96
CA THR A 214 1.12 -1.80 9.16
C THR A 214 -0.28 -2.21 8.70
N THR A 215 -0.40 -3.02 7.65
CA THR A 215 -1.69 -3.42 7.04
C THR A 215 -2.61 -4.19 8.00
N PRO A 216 -2.14 -5.13 8.83
CA PRO A 216 -3.02 -5.84 9.76
C PRO A 216 -3.75 -4.90 10.74
N VAL A 217 -3.07 -3.84 11.19
CA VAL A 217 -3.68 -2.81 12.04
C VAL A 217 -4.82 -2.11 11.31
N TRP A 218 -4.65 -1.84 10.02
CA TRP A 218 -5.66 -1.19 9.18
C TRP A 218 -6.88 -2.10 8.89
N LEU A 219 -6.63 -3.38 8.62
CA LEU A 219 -7.68 -4.32 8.24
C LEU A 219 -8.50 -4.83 9.43
N TYR A 220 -7.93 -4.82 10.64
CA TYR A 220 -8.55 -5.40 11.82
C TYR A 220 -9.97 -4.86 12.12
N PRO A 221 -10.23 -3.54 12.17
CA PRO A 221 -11.57 -3.02 12.46
C PRO A 221 -12.62 -3.57 11.50
N GLY A 222 -12.32 -3.61 10.19
CA GLY A 222 -13.22 -4.12 9.16
C GLY A 222 -13.54 -5.61 9.29
N GLN A 223 -12.64 -6.42 9.88
CA GLN A 223 -12.91 -7.84 10.15
C GLN A 223 -13.84 -8.05 11.36
N THR A 224 -13.83 -7.11 12.31
CA THR A 224 -14.59 -7.25 13.56
C THR A 224 -15.96 -6.56 13.54
N SER A 225 -16.21 -5.68 12.57
CA SER A 225 -17.49 -5.00 12.45
C SER A 225 -18.61 -5.97 12.02
N THR A 226 -19.61 -6.14 12.87
CA THR A 226 -20.78 -7.03 12.66
C THR A 226 -21.64 -6.65 11.46
N THR A 227 -21.59 -5.38 11.03
CA THR A 227 -22.24 -4.85 9.83
C THR A 227 -21.49 -5.22 8.53
N GLY A 228 -20.23 -5.65 8.66
CA GLY A 228 -19.28 -5.94 7.59
C GLY A 228 -19.25 -7.39 7.11
N LYS A 229 -20.27 -8.21 7.39
CA LYS A 229 -20.41 -9.56 6.77
C LYS A 229 -20.45 -9.53 5.22
N GLY A 230 -20.45 -8.34 4.62
CA GLY A 230 -20.52 -8.11 3.17
C GLY A 230 -19.24 -7.63 2.46
N VAL A 231 -18.07 -7.54 3.10
CA VAL A 231 -16.84 -7.13 2.39
C VAL A 231 -15.85 -8.29 2.31
N PHE A 232 -16.01 -9.03 1.22
CA PHE A 232 -15.25 -10.05 0.48
C PHE A 232 -13.81 -10.46 0.87
N ILE A 233 -13.10 -9.80 1.78
CA ILE A 233 -11.69 -10.09 2.12
C ILE A 233 -11.51 -11.45 2.82
N VAL A 234 -12.52 -11.92 3.56
CA VAL A 234 -12.32 -12.99 4.55
C VAL A 234 -12.61 -14.41 4.00
N ASN A 235 -13.31 -14.54 2.87
CA ASN A 235 -13.57 -15.87 2.28
C ASN A 235 -12.37 -16.43 1.50
N VAL A 236 -11.38 -15.64 1.06
CA VAL A 236 -10.36 -16.15 0.11
C VAL A 236 -9.39 -17.17 0.76
N LEU A 237 -9.06 -17.02 2.04
CA LEU A 237 -8.15 -17.95 2.74
C LEU A 237 -8.87 -19.23 3.19
N GLU A 238 -10.14 -19.15 3.62
CA GLU A 238 -10.95 -20.31 4.00
C GLU A 238 -11.56 -21.06 2.80
N LEU A 239 -11.93 -20.36 1.72
CA LEU A 239 -12.59 -20.96 0.56
C LEU A 239 -11.62 -21.70 -0.38
N VAL A 240 -10.36 -21.27 -0.44
CA VAL A 240 -9.44 -21.73 -1.49
C VAL A 240 -8.26 -22.55 -0.93
N GLY A 241 -7.89 -22.35 0.33
CA GLY A 241 -6.76 -23.04 0.98
C GLY A 241 -5.39 -22.53 0.51
N THR A 242 -4.39 -22.61 1.38
CA THR A 242 -3.03 -22.04 1.19
C THR A 242 -2.36 -22.41 -0.14
N PRO A 243 -2.39 -23.68 -0.60
CA PRO A 243 -1.77 -24.07 -1.88
C PRO A 243 -2.47 -23.42 -3.08
N THR A 244 -3.79 -23.32 -3.04
CA THR A 244 -4.59 -22.77 -4.13
C THR A 244 -4.55 -21.24 -4.14
N ALA A 245 -4.42 -20.58 -2.99
CA ALA A 245 -4.18 -19.13 -2.92
C ALA A 245 -2.82 -18.74 -3.55
N ILE A 246 -1.76 -19.55 -3.30
CA ILE A 246 -0.47 -19.40 -3.99
C ILE A 246 -0.63 -19.67 -5.49
N ALA A 247 -1.34 -20.75 -5.85
CA ALA A 247 -1.59 -21.09 -7.24
C ALA A 247 -2.41 -20.00 -7.97
N MET A 248 -3.42 -19.40 -7.34
CA MET A 248 -4.22 -18.29 -7.88
C MET A 248 -3.41 -17.00 -8.02
N THR A 249 -2.49 -16.74 -7.09
CA THR A 249 -1.59 -15.58 -7.18
C THR A 249 -0.63 -15.75 -8.35
N VAL A 250 -0.03 -16.94 -8.50
CA VAL A 250 0.89 -17.26 -9.60
C VAL A 250 0.13 -17.33 -10.93
N SER A 251 -1.00 -18.04 -11.00
CA SER A 251 -1.79 -18.20 -12.23
C SER A 251 -2.54 -16.93 -12.64
N GLY A 252 -3.05 -16.13 -11.69
CA GLY A 252 -3.59 -14.81 -11.95
C GLY A 252 -2.52 -13.85 -12.48
N GLY A 253 -1.32 -13.89 -11.89
CA GLY A 253 -0.18 -13.13 -12.39
C GLY A 253 0.22 -13.54 -13.82
N LEU A 254 0.24 -14.85 -14.10
CA LEU A 254 0.52 -15.38 -15.43
C LEU A 254 -0.61 -15.06 -16.42
N ALA A 255 -1.88 -15.14 -16.03
CA ALA A 255 -3.03 -14.85 -16.88
C ALA A 255 -3.07 -13.38 -17.31
N VAL A 256 -2.82 -12.45 -16.39
CA VAL A 256 -2.70 -11.01 -16.73
C VAL A 256 -1.55 -10.76 -17.71
N LYS A 257 -0.40 -11.42 -17.49
CA LYS A 257 0.78 -11.34 -18.36
C LYS A 257 0.50 -11.86 -19.78
N TYR A 258 -0.22 -12.98 -19.91
CA TYR A 258 -0.40 -13.67 -21.19
C TYR A 258 -1.66 -13.25 -21.96
N ILE A 259 -2.74 -12.84 -21.27
CA ILE A 259 -4.03 -12.50 -21.91
C ILE A 259 -4.11 -11.02 -22.27
N ILE A 260 -3.54 -10.13 -21.45
CA ILE A 260 -3.77 -8.67 -21.57
C ILE A 260 -2.53 -7.92 -22.12
N ARG A 261 -1.40 -8.61 -22.37
CA ARG A 261 -0.09 -7.96 -22.64
C ARG A 261 0.30 -6.90 -21.58
N GLY A 262 -0.34 -6.91 -20.42
CA GLY A 262 0.01 -6.06 -19.29
C GLY A 262 1.18 -6.70 -18.55
N GLU A 263 2.33 -6.02 -18.54
CA GLU A 263 3.46 -6.46 -17.71
C GLU A 263 3.08 -6.34 -16.23
N LEU A 264 3.31 -7.42 -15.47
CA LEU A 264 3.28 -7.45 -14.01
C LEU A 264 4.16 -6.36 -13.39
#